data_AF-A0A0C2SY20-F1
#
_entry.id   AF-A0A0C2SY20-F1
#
_cell.length_a   1.000
_cell.length_b   1.000
_cell.length_c   1.000
_cell.angle_alpha   90.00
_cell.angle_beta   90.00
_cell.angle_gamma   90.00
#
_symmetry.space_group_name_H-M   'P 1'
#
loop_
_entity.id
_entity.type
_entity.pdbx_description
1 polymer ?
#
loop_
_entity_poly.entity_id
_entity_poly.type
_entity_poly.pdbx_seq_one_letter_code
_entity_poly.pdbx_strand_id
1 'polypeptide(L)' 'RVMIIDGLDGCTDVKLQERILKVIGNSVADTRFPLRFLISRRPEAHIQDVFDCKILQ' A
#
# COMPACT_ATOMS: atom_id res chain seq x y z
N ARG A 1 8.59 1.77 -15.20
CA ARG A 1 7.11 1.62 -15.25
C ARG A 1 6.64 1.43 -13.81
N VAL A 2 5.58 2.11 -13.38
CA VAL A 2 5.11 2.08 -11.98
C VAL A 2 3.72 1.47 -11.96
N MET A 3 3.49 0.51 -11.06
CA MET A 3 2.19 -0.07 -10.76
C MET A 3 1.72 0.46 -9.40
N ILE A 4 0.55 1.07 -9.36
CA ILE A 4 -0.05 1.62 -8.15
C ILE A 4 -1.10 0.64 -7.65
N ILE A 5 -1.03 0.28 -6.37
CA ILE A 5 -2.01 -0.56 -5.68
C ILE A 5 -2.56 0.29 -4.54
N ASP A 6 -3.79 0.77 -4.70
CA ASP A 6 -4.46 1.59 -3.70
C ASP A 6 -5.55 0.79 -2.97
N GLY A 7 -5.64 0.96 -1.65
CA GLY A 7 -6.66 0.33 -0.82
C GLY A 7 -6.45 -1.17 -0.55
N LEU A 8 -5.20 -1.63 -0.46
CA LEU A 8 -4.90 -3.04 -0.14
C LEU A 8 -5.50 -3.49 1.21
N ASP A 9 -5.66 -2.54 2.13
CA ASP A 9 -6.30 -2.67 3.43
C ASP A 9 -7.81 -2.92 3.40
N GLY A 10 -8.49 -2.66 2.27
CA GLY A 10 -9.91 -2.98 2.10
C GLY A 10 -10.21 -4.49 2.10
N CYS A 11 -9.18 -5.33 2.04
CA CYS A 11 -9.31 -6.77 2.17
C CYS A 11 -9.36 -7.17 3.65
N THR A 12 -10.44 -7.77 4.14
CA THR A 12 -10.56 -8.22 5.54
C THR A 12 -9.70 -9.45 5.86
N ASP A 13 -9.24 -10.19 4.85
CA ASP A 13 -8.37 -11.34 5.02
C ASP A 13 -6.89 -10.92 5.00
N VAL A 14 -6.30 -10.83 6.19
CA VAL A 14 -4.89 -10.52 6.39
C VAL A 14 -3.98 -11.52 5.67
N LYS A 15 -4.33 -12.81 5.61
CA LYS A 15 -3.51 -13.82 4.92
C LYS A 15 -3.50 -13.58 3.42
N LEU A 16 -4.60 -13.09 2.85
CA LEU A 16 -4.65 -12.73 1.44
C LEU A 16 -3.78 -11.50 1.16
N GLN A 17 -3.86 -10.47 2.01
CA GLN A 17 -2.97 -9.30 1.91
C GLN A 17 -1.49 -9.69 1.98
N GLU A 18 -1.12 -10.52 2.94
CA GLU A 18 0.25 -11.04 3.09
C GLU A 18 0.70 -11.81 1.84
N ARG A 19 -0.19 -12.61 1.23
CA ARG A 19 0.14 -13.37 0.02
C ARG A 19 0.40 -12.44 -1.16
N ILE A 20 -0.39 -11.38 -1.31
CA ILE A 20 -0.18 -10.36 -2.34
C ILE A 20 1.18 -9.67 -2.14
N LEU A 21 1.48 -9.24 -0.92
CA LEU A 21 2.76 -8.60 -0.58
C LEU A 21 3.95 -9.54 -0.81
N LYS A 22 3.82 -10.84 -0.51
CA LYS A 22 4.87 -11.83 -0.79
C LYS A 22 5.13 -12.00 -2.28
N VAL A 23 4.09 -12.05 -3.12
CA VAL A 23 4.27 -12.16 -4.58
C VAL A 23 4.97 -10.93 -5.14
N ILE A 24 4.57 -9.74 -4.69
CA ILE A 24 5.21 -8.47 -5.06
C ILE A 24 6.67 -8.46 -4.59
N GLY A 25 6.91 -8.79 -3.32
CA GLY A 25 8.23 -8.88 -2.69
C GLY A 25 9.18 -9.80 -3.46
N ASN A 26 8.73 -10.99 -3.80
CA ASN A 26 9.51 -11.96 -4.59
C ASN A 26 9.82 -11.43 -6.00
N SER A 27 8.92 -10.65 -6.59
CA SER A 27 9.11 -10.07 -7.92
C SER A 27 10.12 -8.93 -7.90
N VAL A 28 10.07 -8.06 -6.88
CA VAL A 28 11.03 -6.95 -6.73
C VAL A 28 12.42 -7.40 -6.27
N ALA A 29 12.54 -8.60 -5.71
CA ALA A 29 13.83 -9.18 -5.35
C ALA A 29 14.70 -9.51 -6.58
N ASP A 30 14.11 -9.71 -7.77
CA ASP A 30 14.85 -9.81 -9.03
C ASP A 30 15.16 -8.40 -9.56
N THR A 31 16.44 -8.04 -9.62
CA THR A 31 16.91 -6.74 -10.12
C THR A 31 16.61 -6.49 -11.60
N ARG A 32 16.27 -7.55 -12.35
CA ARG A 32 15.85 -7.46 -13.76
C ARG A 32 14.36 -7.16 -13.90
N PHE A 33 13.61 -7.15 -12.80
CA PHE A 33 12.19 -6.87 -12.82
C PHE A 33 11.92 -5.38 -13.08
N PRO A 34 11.27 -5.02 -14.20
CA PRO A 34 11.23 -3.63 -14.68
C PRO A 34 10.09 -2.78 -14.06
N LEU A 35 9.29 -3.35 -13.15
CA LEU A 35 8.17 -2.66 -12.53
C LEU A 35 8.51 -2.25 -11.09
N ARG A 36 8.13 -1.03 -10.74
CA ARG A 36 8.17 -0.52 -9.36
C ARG A 36 6.74 -0.50 -8.84
N PHE A 37 6.54 -0.90 -7.59
CA PHE A 37 5.22 -0.87 -6.96
C PHE A 37 5.14 0.29 -5.98
N LEU A 38 4.01 1.01 -6.00
CA LEU A 38 3.60 1.93 -4.96
C LEU A 38 2.34 1.35 -4.33
N ILE A 39 2.38 1.09 -3.03
CA ILE A 39 1.26 0.51 -2.29
C ILE A 39 0.80 1.53 -1.26
N SER A 40 -0.45 1.98 -1.37
CA SER A 40 -1.10 2.83 -0.38
C SER A 40 -2.16 2.05 0.39
N ARG A 41 -2.25 2.35 1.69
CA ARG A 41 -3.43 2.05 2.51
C ARG A 41 -4.30 3.30 2.53
N ARG A 42 -5.62 3.15 2.61
CA ARG A 42 -6.52 4.27 2.87
C ARG A 42 -6.49 4.49 4.37
N PRO A 43 -5.89 5.58 4.89
CA PRO A 43 -6.05 5.92 6.30
C PRO A 43 -7.55 6.01 6.52
N GLU A 44 -8.05 5.33 7.55
CA GLU A 44 -9.45 5.39 7.87
C GLU A 44 -9.87 6.87 7.94
N ALA A 45 -11.00 7.25 7.34
CA ALA A 45 -11.37 8.66 7.16
C ALA A 45 -11.31 9.49 8.46
N HIS A 46 -11.47 8.83 9.63
CA HIS A 46 -11.38 9.44 10.96
C HIS A 46 -9.95 9.73 11.45
N ILE A 47 -8.92 9.07 10.88
CA ILE A 47 -7.50 9.31 11.19
C ILE A 47 -6.97 10.47 10.34
N GLN A 48 -7.45 10.58 9.09
CA GLN A 48 -7.10 11.69 8.19
C GLN A 48 -7.52 13.05 8.78
N ASP A 49 -8.72 13.15 9.36
CA ASP A 49 -9.20 14.37 10.01
C ASP A 49 -8.31 14.85 11.18
N VAL A 50 -7.67 13.94 11.92
CA VAL A 50 -6.77 14.30 13.04
C VAL A 50 -5.43 14.84 12.54
N PHE A 51 -4.93 14.32 11.42
CA PHE A 51 -3.67 14.76 10.82
C PHE A 51 -3.85 16.00 9.94
N ASP A 52 -5.02 16.17 9.29
CA ASP A 52 -5.34 17.36 8.49
C ASP A 52 -5.67 18.58 9.38
N CYS A 53 -6.22 18.38 10.58
CA CYS A 53 -6.53 19.45 11.54
C CYS A 53 -5.29 19.96 12.32
N LYS A 54 -4.08 19.47 12.03
CA LYS A 54 -2.83 19.92 12.67
C LYS A 54 -1.76 20.47 11.73
N ILE A 55 -2.15 20.96 10.55
CA ILE A 55 -1.32 21.91 9.80
C ILE A 55 -2.13 23.19 9.62
N LEU A 56 -2.16 24.00 10.68
CA LEU A 56 -2.23 25.48 10.68
C LEU A 56 -2.22 25.94 12.15
N GLN A 57 -1.08 25.77 12.86
CA GLN A 57 -0.56 26.68 13.90
C GLN A 57 0.94 26.43 14.08
#